data_AF-A0A3C7W017-F1
#
_entry.id   AF-A0A3C7W017-F1
#
_cell.length_a   1.000
_cell.length_b   1.000
_cell.length_c   1.000
_cell.angle_alpha   90.00
_cell.angle_beta   90.00
_cell.angle_gamma   90.00
#
_symmetry.space_group_name_H-M   'P 1'
#
loop_
_entity.id
_entity.type
_entity.pdbx_description
1 polymer ?
#
loop_
_entity_poly.entity_id
_entity_poly.type
_entity_poly.pdbx_seq_one_letter_code
_entity_poly.pdbx_strand_id
1 'polypeptide(L)' 'MSEQKQAADRSLAVVPLAGRRDLGRFIDLPRLLYADDPCFIAPLAFEQRQRFSPKSPYAAHARWQGWLAL' A
#
# COMPACT_ATOMS: atom_id res chain seq x y z
N MET A 1 21.75 -18.84 -13.09
CA MET A 1 21.69 -17.38 -13.34
C MET A 1 20.69 -17.14 -14.46
N SER A 2 19.39 -17.34 -14.19
CA SER A 2 18.37 -17.38 -15.24
C SER A 2 17.03 -16.82 -14.73
N GLU A 3 17.00 -15.59 -14.24
CA GLU A 3 15.73 -14.94 -13.86
C GLU A 3 15.61 -13.48 -14.30
N GLN A 4 16.61 -12.94 -15.01
CA GLN A 4 16.43 -11.69 -15.76
C GLN A 4 15.78 -11.99 -17.11
N LYS A 5 14.58 -12.57 -17.09
CA LYS A 5 13.73 -12.68 -18.27
C LYS A 5 12.46 -11.88 -18.01
N GLN A 6 12.39 -10.73 -18.68
CA GLN A 6 11.20 -9.92 -18.91
C GLN A 6 10.80 -8.91 -17.81
N ALA A 7 11.65 -7.88 -17.58
CA ALA A 7 11.09 -6.58 -17.25
C ALA A 7 10.51 -6.00 -18.56
N ALA A 8 9.27 -6.37 -18.87
CA ALA A 8 8.51 -5.70 -19.92
C ALA A 8 8.48 -4.19 -19.61
N ASP A 9 8.49 -3.37 -20.66
CA ASP A 9 8.29 -1.92 -20.63
C ASP A 9 6.94 -1.59 -19.98
N ARG A 10 6.91 -1.62 -18.65
CA ARG A 10 5.76 -1.26 -17.82
C ARG A 10 6.04 0.13 -17.30
N SER A 11 5.46 1.12 -17.96
CA SER A 11 5.40 2.47 -17.42
C SER A 11 4.63 2.44 -16.09
N LEU A 12 5.33 2.64 -14.98
CA LEU A 12 4.71 2.80 -13.66
C LEU A 12 4.19 4.23 -13.53
N ALA A 13 2.94 4.37 -13.09
CA ALA A 13 2.35 5.67 -12.77
C ALA A 13 2.13 5.81 -11.26
N VAL A 14 2.44 6.99 -10.71
CA VAL A 14 2.11 7.34 -9.33
C VAL A 14 0.67 7.82 -9.28
N VAL A 15 -0.22 7.00 -8.74
CA VAL A 15 -1.66 7.27 -8.68
C VAL A 15 -2.06 7.60 -7.24
N PRO A 16 -2.61 8.80 -6.96
CA PRO A 16 -3.10 9.15 -5.63
C PRO A 16 -4.30 8.28 -5.25
N LEU A 17 -4.47 7.98 -3.96
CA LEU A 17 -5.66 7.29 -3.48
C LEU A 17 -6.89 8.19 -3.65
N ALA A 18 -7.92 7.69 -4.33
CA ALA A 18 -9.15 8.45 -4.60
C ALA A 18 -10.33 8.02 -3.71
N GLY A 19 -10.23 6.88 -3.01
CA GLY A 19 -11.29 6.44 -2.09
C GLY A 19 -11.00 5.17 -1.30
N ARG A 20 -12.06 4.62 -0.70
CA ARG A 20 -11.97 3.46 0.21
C ARG A 20 -11.39 2.20 -0.46
N ARG A 21 -11.66 2.01 -1.75
CA ARG A 21 -11.14 0.87 -2.51
C ARG A 21 -9.62 0.96 -2.66
N ASP A 22 -9.12 2.16 -2.96
CA ASP A 22 -7.69 2.39 -3.12
C ASP A 22 -6.97 2.30 -1.77
N LEU A 23 -7.59 2.80 -0.70
CA LEU A 23 -7.08 2.61 0.66
C LEU A 23 -6.98 1.13 1.03
N GLY A 24 -7.96 0.30 0.63
CA GLY A 24 -7.89 -1.15 0.80
C GLY A 24 -6.67 -1.74 0.07
N ARG A 25 -6.50 -1.40 -1.21
CA ARG A 25 -5.34 -1.84 -2.01
C ARG A 25 -4.02 -1.38 -1.40
N PHE A 26 -3.95 -0.16 -0.88
CA PHE A 26 -2.79 0.40 -0.21
C PHE A 26 -2.44 -0.34 1.09
N ILE A 27 -3.44 -0.69 1.91
CA ILE A 27 -3.24 -1.46 3.14
C ILE A 27 -2.82 -2.90 2.83
N ASP A 28 -3.36 -3.49 1.75
CA ASP A 28 -3.07 -4.88 1.37
C ASP A 28 -1.73 -5.02 0.61
N LEU A 29 -1.21 -3.95 0.02
CA LEU A 29 -0.01 -3.97 -0.82
C LEU A 29 1.21 -4.60 -0.13
N PRO A 30 1.58 -4.26 1.13
CA PRO A 30 2.73 -4.87 1.78
C PRO A 30 2.64 -6.41 1.83
N ARG A 31 1.45 -6.96 2.10
CA ARG A 31 1.23 -8.41 2.10
C ARG A 31 1.46 -9.04 0.73
N LEU A 32 1.14 -8.31 -0.35
CA LEU A 32 1.39 -8.79 -1.71
C LEU A 32 2.87 -8.68 -2.09
N LEU A 33 3.55 -7.62 -1.66
CA LEU A 33 4.97 -7.40 -1.96
C LEU A 33 5.89 -8.37 -1.22
N TYR A 34 5.55 -8.68 0.03
CA TYR A 34 6.34 -9.54 0.91
C TYR A 34 5.73 -10.94 1.08
N ALA A 35 4.95 -11.40 0.09
CA ALA A 35 4.25 -12.69 0.17
C ALA A 35 5.22 -13.88 0.34
N ASP A 36 6.43 -13.77 -0.22
CA ASP A 36 7.45 -14.82 -0.20
C ASP A 36 8.49 -14.64 0.94
N ASP A 37 8.33 -13.63 1.79
CA ASP A 37 9.22 -13.39 2.94
C ASP A 37 8.70 -14.13 4.19
N PRO A 38 9.38 -15.21 4.65
CA PRO A 38 8.92 -16.00 5.80
C PRO A 38 9.03 -15.24 7.13
N CYS A 39 9.78 -14.13 7.18
CA CYS A 39 9.95 -13.30 8.36
C CYS A 39 8.98 -12.11 8.38
N PHE A 40 8.19 -11.90 7.32
CA PHE A 40 7.28 -10.77 7.23
C PHE A 40 5.98 -11.02 7.99
N ILE A 41 5.68 -10.15 8.94
CA ILE A 41 4.41 -10.12 9.68
C ILE A 41 3.62 -8.89 9.24
N ALA A 42 2.55 -9.11 8.48
CA ALA A 42 1.70 -8.02 8.01
C ALA A 42 0.99 -7.33 9.20
N PRO A 43 0.91 -5.98 9.20
CA PRO A 43 0.08 -5.24 10.15
C PRO A 43 -1.40 -5.65 10.04
N LEU A 44 -2.13 -5.55 11.15
CA LEU A 44 -3.56 -5.85 11.16
C LEU A 44 -4.32 -4.84 10.30
N ALA A 45 -5.06 -5.32 9.29
CA ALA A 45 -5.83 -4.44 8.39
C ALA A 45 -6.82 -3.53 9.12
N PHE A 46 -7.38 -4.00 10.25
CA PHE A 46 -8.26 -3.19 11.10
C PHE A 46 -7.53 -1.99 11.73
N GLU A 47 -6.33 -2.21 12.28
CA GLU A 47 -5.51 -1.14 12.85
C GLU A 47 -5.14 -0.12 11.76
N GLN A 48 -4.72 -0.59 10.59
CA GLN A 48 -4.36 0.28 9.47
C GLN A 48 -5.55 1.14 9.01
N ARG A 49 -6.76 0.57 8.95
CA ARG A 49 -7.99 1.32 8.63
C ARG A 49 -8.30 2.38 9.68
N GLN A 50 -8.06 2.12 10.96
CA GLN A 50 -8.20 3.14 12.00
C GLN A 50 -7.15 4.25 11.87
N ARG A 51 -5.90 3.88 11.62
CA ARG A 51 -4.77 4.81 11.47
C ARG A 51 -4.99 5.82 10.33
N PHE A 52 -5.45 5.34 9.18
CA PHE A 52 -5.70 6.15 7.99
C PHE A 52 -7.11 6.74 7.91
N SER A 53 -7.97 6.45 8.90
CA SER A 53 -9.29 7.05 8.99
C SER A 53 -9.20 8.56 9.24
N PRO A 54 -10.12 9.37 8.70
CA PRO A 54 -10.29 10.77 9.10
C PRO A 54 -10.54 10.97 10.60
N LYS A 55 -10.90 9.91 11.33
CA LYS A 55 -11.12 9.92 12.79
C LYS A 55 -9.86 9.64 13.62
N SER A 56 -8.73 9.35 12.97
CA SER A 56 -7.45 9.16 13.65
C SER A 56 -7.01 10.45 14.35
N PRO A 57 -6.41 10.41 15.54
CA PRO A 57 -5.83 11.60 16.18
C PRO A 57 -4.85 12.35 15.26
N TYR A 58 -4.15 11.62 14.40
CA TYR A 58 -3.26 12.20 13.40
C TYR A 58 -3.97 13.18 12.45
N ALA A 59 -5.21 12.88 12.06
CA ALA A 59 -5.98 13.72 11.15
C ALA A 59 -6.38 15.07 11.75
N ALA A 60 -6.33 15.23 13.08
CA ALA A 60 -6.55 16.50 13.75
C ALA A 60 -5.33 17.45 13.63
N HIS A 61 -4.14 16.91 13.33
CA HIS A 61 -2.89 17.66 13.36
C HIS A 61 -2.15 17.69 12.03
N ALA A 62 -2.53 16.85 11.08
CA ALA A 62 -1.84 16.73 9.80
C ALA A 62 -2.77 16.36 8.65
N ARG A 63 -2.34 16.72 7.44
CA ARG A 63 -2.92 16.26 6.19
C ARG A 63 -1.98 15.24 5.57
N TRP A 64 -2.53 14.24 4.90
CA TRP A 64 -1.76 13.24 4.19
C TRP A 64 -2.45 12.88 2.88
N GLN A 65 -1.66 12.35 1.94
CA GLN A 65 -2.18 11.73 0.72
C GLN A 65 -1.33 10.50 0.39
N GLY A 66 -1.99 9.34 0.31
CA GLY A 66 -1.35 8.11 -0.12
C GLY A 66 -1.28 8.00 -1.65
N TRP A 67 -0.47 7.07 -2.13
CA TRP A 67 -0.38 6.76 -3.55
C TRP A 67 0.00 5.29 -3.77
N LEU A 68 -0.26 4.79 -4.98
CA LEU A 68 0.14 3.47 -5.46
C LEU A 68 0.93 3.64 -6.77
N ALA A 69 1.94 2.79 -6.97
CA ALA A 69 2.54 2.61 -8.29
C ALA A 69 1.77 1.52 -9.05
N LEU A 70 1.13 1.87 -10.16
CA LEU A 70 0.32 0.98 -10.99
C LEU A 70 0.88 0.87 -12.41
#